data_AF-A0A812NDZ2-F1
#
_entry.id   AF-A0A812NDZ2-F1
#
_cell.length_a   1.000
_cell.length_b   1.000
_cell.length_c   1.000
_cell.angle_alpha   90.00
_cell.angle_beta   90.00
_cell.angle_gamma   90.00
#
_symmetry.space_group_name_H-M   'P 1'
#
loop_
_entity.id
_entity.type
_entity.pdbx_description
1 polymer ?
#
loop_
_entity_poly.entity_id
_entity_poly.type
_entity_poly.pdbx_seq_one_letter_code
_entity_poly.pdbx_strand_id
1 'polypeptide(L)'
;MDPTVPLVIPEVNPEAAFTHQGLIASPNCSTTQMVQSLKPLHDAGRVRRVIVSTYQATSGAGVGGQRELVDASRAALDGADFTPETFSHSIAFNLIPQIGSHKHAGYTSEEMKMVFETRKILGDESIQVCPTCVRVPVSNCHSESILVETERKITVEEARELFAATPGLKVIDDVASGKYPMPKDCDGDDDTYIGRIREDLSCENGLAFWCVSDNLRKGAATNAVQIAELLVRNGARPTHWLKLTVAYDGAAYAGWQWQPSEPTVQGVLQDAWRSITHEEPCFTASGRTDAGVHAEGQVVGVETTSTIEPRRLLRGLNALLPDDVVIRAVEPAPTGFHATHDALRKTYRYQILSGPVPPLFDRKHVWHWRAGQLDAERMGQGGAYLVGRHDFASLESTGSERSSTVRTITDLTVTARPADGGERIDITVTGDGFLYNMVRTIAGTLVEVGRGAKPPEWVAEVLASRDRGRAGQTAPPQGLFLVRVEYA
;
A
#
# COMPACT_ATOMS: atom_id res chain seq x y z
N MET A 1 6.56 17.55 -3.58
CA MET A 1 8.01 17.73 -3.81
C MET A 1 8.88 16.68 -3.12
N ASP A 2 8.31 15.59 -2.58
CA ASP A 2 9.09 14.44 -2.10
C ASP A 2 10.01 13.92 -3.23
N PRO A 3 11.31 13.69 -2.98
CA PRO A 3 12.23 13.18 -4.01
C PRO A 3 11.91 11.76 -4.48
N THR A 4 11.22 10.95 -3.67
CA THR A 4 10.88 9.55 -3.98
C THR A 4 9.59 9.40 -4.79
N VAL A 5 8.75 10.45 -4.82
CA VAL A 5 7.49 10.45 -5.57
C VAL A 5 7.67 11.18 -6.89
N PRO A 6 7.62 10.52 -8.06
CA PRO A 6 7.71 11.20 -9.34
C PRO A 6 6.54 12.15 -9.56
N LEU A 7 6.81 13.26 -10.27
CA LEU A 7 5.83 14.28 -10.66
C LEU A 7 5.76 14.30 -12.18
N VAL A 8 4.64 13.85 -12.75
CA VAL A 8 4.62 13.38 -14.15
C VAL A 8 3.60 14.13 -15.00
N ILE A 9 4.04 14.52 -16.19
CA ILE A 9 3.19 14.86 -17.33
C ILE A 9 3.61 13.91 -18.46
N PRO A 10 2.76 12.98 -18.92
CA PRO A 10 3.15 11.91 -19.86
C PRO A 10 3.82 12.39 -21.15
N GLU A 11 3.48 13.57 -21.65
CA GLU A 11 4.06 14.15 -22.87
C GLU A 11 5.39 14.87 -22.63
N VAL A 12 5.77 15.09 -21.37
CA VAL A 12 6.97 15.87 -20.98
C VAL A 12 8.07 14.98 -20.41
N ASN A 13 7.75 14.14 -19.43
CA ASN A 13 8.71 13.32 -18.69
C ASN A 13 8.17 11.91 -18.38
N PRO A 14 7.73 11.14 -19.40
CA PRO A 14 7.10 9.84 -19.21
C PRO A 14 7.97 8.84 -18.44
N GLU A 15 9.30 8.92 -18.60
CA GLU A 15 10.27 8.05 -17.94
C GLU A 15 10.20 8.13 -16.41
N ALA A 16 9.86 9.29 -15.85
CA ALA A 16 9.74 9.48 -14.41
C ALA A 16 8.62 8.63 -13.80
N ALA A 17 7.61 8.24 -14.59
CA ALA A 17 6.54 7.37 -14.11
C ALA A 17 7.09 6.01 -13.65
N PHE A 18 8.14 5.49 -14.26
CA PHE A 18 8.62 4.12 -14.01
C PHE A 18 9.57 4.00 -12.83
N THR A 19 9.99 5.11 -12.23
CA THR A 19 10.80 5.12 -11.00
C THR A 19 9.93 5.19 -9.74
N HIS A 20 8.60 5.03 -9.88
CA HIS A 20 7.67 5.16 -8.77
C HIS A 20 7.88 4.08 -7.69
N GLN A 21 7.55 4.40 -6.45
CA GLN A 21 7.51 3.44 -5.33
C GLN A 21 6.07 3.22 -4.85
N GLY A 22 5.15 3.05 -5.80
CA GLY A 22 3.70 2.87 -5.54
C GLY A 22 2.89 4.17 -5.56
N LEU A 23 3.55 5.34 -5.61
CA LEU A 23 2.90 6.65 -5.70
C LEU A 23 3.47 7.45 -6.87
N ILE A 24 2.58 8.10 -7.63
CA ILE A 24 2.92 9.10 -8.66
C ILE A 24 2.06 10.33 -8.41
N ALA A 25 2.66 11.51 -8.46
CA ALA A 25 1.95 12.77 -8.34
C ALA A 25 1.61 13.35 -9.72
N SER A 26 0.35 13.80 -9.87
CA SER A 26 -0.02 14.72 -10.94
C SER A 26 0.28 16.16 -10.49
N PRO A 27 0.90 16.99 -11.34
CA PRO A 27 1.20 18.39 -11.01
C PRO A 27 -0.05 19.26 -10.91
N ASN A 28 0.16 20.48 -10.43
CA ASN A 28 -0.84 21.53 -10.39
C ASN A 28 -1.31 21.90 -11.81
N CYS A 29 -2.59 22.27 -11.93
CA CYS A 29 -3.22 22.62 -13.20
C CYS A 29 -2.51 23.74 -13.96
N SER A 30 -2.10 24.82 -13.30
CA SER A 30 -1.36 25.93 -13.92
C SER A 30 0.02 25.48 -14.41
N THR A 31 0.74 24.71 -13.59
CA THR A 31 2.05 24.20 -13.97
C THR A 31 1.96 23.24 -15.16
N THR A 32 0.91 22.41 -15.21
CA THR A 32 0.76 21.40 -16.27
C THR A 32 0.75 22.02 -17.65
N GLN A 33 -0.16 22.98 -17.90
CA GLN A 33 -0.26 23.64 -19.20
C GLN A 33 0.99 24.47 -19.53
N MET A 34 1.56 25.16 -18.55
CA MET A 34 2.77 25.95 -18.74
C MET A 34 3.93 25.04 -19.16
N VAL A 35 4.19 23.96 -18.42
CA VAL A 35 5.34 23.08 -18.68
C VAL A 35 5.18 22.33 -20.00
N GLN A 36 3.97 21.93 -20.38
CA GLN A 36 3.72 21.37 -21.72
C GLN A 36 4.15 22.34 -22.83
N SER A 37 3.86 23.64 -22.68
CA SER A 37 4.32 24.66 -23.64
C SER A 37 5.83 24.91 -23.55
N LEU A 38 6.43 24.85 -22.36
CA LEU A 38 7.86 25.14 -22.19
C LEU A 38 8.76 24.01 -22.70
N LYS A 39 8.32 22.74 -22.60
CA LYS A 39 9.13 21.58 -22.96
C LYS A 39 9.73 21.64 -24.38
N PRO A 40 8.96 21.84 -25.46
CA PRO A 40 9.54 21.87 -26.80
C PRO A 40 10.49 23.07 -27.02
N LEU A 41 10.25 24.20 -26.35
CA LEU A 41 11.17 25.34 -26.38
C LEU A 41 12.46 25.05 -25.59
N HIS A 42 12.34 24.36 -24.45
CA HIS A 42 13.46 23.97 -23.61
C HIS A 42 14.35 22.96 -24.34
N ASP A 43 13.78 22.00 -25.06
CA ASP A 43 14.54 21.06 -25.87
C ASP A 43 15.26 21.75 -27.04
N ALA A 44 14.63 22.75 -27.65
CA ALA A 44 15.18 23.45 -28.80
C ALA A 44 16.27 24.48 -28.43
N GLY A 45 16.12 25.17 -27.30
CA GLY A 45 16.95 26.32 -26.97
C GLY A 45 17.13 26.60 -25.48
N ARG A 46 16.95 25.60 -24.61
CA ARG A 46 17.06 25.64 -23.13
C ARG A 46 16.47 26.90 -22.49
N VAL A 47 15.30 26.75 -21.89
CA VAL A 47 14.66 27.83 -21.13
C VAL A 47 15.53 28.27 -19.95
N ARG A 48 15.79 29.57 -19.84
CA ARG A 48 16.53 30.20 -18.73
C ARG A 48 15.58 30.82 -17.71
N ARG A 49 14.60 31.55 -18.21
CA ARG A 49 13.70 32.38 -17.39
C ARG A 49 12.28 32.36 -17.94
N VAL A 50 11.32 32.32 -17.04
CA VAL A 50 9.89 32.38 -17.31
C VAL A 50 9.27 33.44 -16.42
N ILE A 51 8.52 34.36 -17.02
CA ILE A 51 7.62 35.27 -16.31
C ILE A 51 6.21 34.87 -16.72
N VAL A 52 5.36 34.58 -15.74
CA VAL A 52 3.99 34.12 -16.01
C VAL A 52 2.99 34.85 -15.14
N SER A 53 1.90 35.30 -15.75
CA SER A 53 0.72 35.80 -15.04
C SER A 53 -0.46 34.91 -15.38
N THR A 54 -1.03 34.28 -14.37
CA THR A 54 -2.14 33.34 -14.54
C THR A 54 -3.48 34.05 -14.36
N TYR A 55 -4.47 33.58 -15.11
CA TYR A 55 -5.86 33.97 -15.10
C TYR A 55 -6.66 32.69 -14.82
N GLN A 56 -6.67 32.29 -13.56
CA GLN A 56 -7.20 30.98 -13.16
C GLN A 56 -8.70 31.04 -12.94
N ALA A 57 -9.42 30.12 -13.56
CA ALA A 57 -10.86 29.92 -13.40
C ALA A 57 -11.27 29.49 -11.99
N THR A 58 -12.51 29.74 -11.60
CA THR A 58 -13.04 29.43 -10.26
C THR A 58 -13.27 27.94 -10.02
N SER A 59 -13.34 27.11 -11.06
CA SER A 59 -13.46 25.64 -10.94
C SER A 59 -12.27 25.01 -10.21
N GLY A 60 -11.10 25.65 -10.26
CA GLY A 60 -9.92 25.23 -9.50
C GLY A 60 -10.07 25.33 -7.97
N ALA A 61 -11.09 26.05 -7.47
CA ALA A 61 -11.47 26.08 -6.05
C ALA A 61 -12.61 25.10 -5.72
N GLY A 62 -12.94 24.18 -6.63
CA GLY A 62 -14.00 23.19 -6.48
C GLY A 62 -15.42 23.77 -6.61
N VAL A 63 -16.40 23.00 -6.15
CA VAL A 63 -17.83 23.33 -6.28
C VAL A 63 -18.18 24.67 -5.61
N GLY A 64 -17.54 25.01 -4.49
CA GLY A 64 -17.71 26.30 -3.81
C GLY A 64 -17.35 27.48 -4.70
N GLY A 65 -16.22 27.41 -5.43
CA GLY A 65 -15.77 28.48 -6.31
C GLY A 65 -16.72 28.72 -7.50
N GLN A 66 -17.30 27.65 -8.06
CA GLN A 66 -18.33 27.77 -9.10
C GLN A 66 -19.59 28.42 -8.59
N ARG A 67 -20.09 27.94 -7.45
CA ARG A 67 -21.29 28.47 -6.83
C ARG A 67 -21.12 29.96 -6.52
N GLU A 68 -20.01 30.32 -5.90
CA GLU A 68 -19.71 31.71 -5.55
C GLU A 68 -19.61 32.60 -6.79
N LEU A 69 -18.98 32.15 -7.88
CA LEU A 69 -18.95 32.91 -9.13
C LEU A 69 -20.37 33.27 -9.61
N VAL A 70 -21.27 32.29 -9.62
CA VAL A 70 -22.64 32.48 -10.09
C VAL A 70 -23.44 33.36 -9.13
N ASP A 71 -23.41 33.06 -7.84
CA ASP A 71 -24.22 33.75 -6.83
C ASP A 71 -23.74 35.20 -6.62
N ALA A 72 -22.42 35.42 -6.56
CA ALA A 72 -21.85 36.76 -6.47
C ALA A 72 -22.13 37.59 -7.71
N SER A 73 -22.08 37.00 -8.92
CA SER A 73 -22.37 37.72 -10.16
C SER A 73 -23.84 38.13 -10.25
N ARG A 74 -24.77 37.27 -9.82
CA ARG A 74 -26.20 37.61 -9.74
C ARG A 74 -26.44 38.75 -8.77
N ALA A 75 -25.92 38.64 -7.54
CA ALA A 75 -26.06 39.68 -6.53
C ALA A 75 -25.51 41.03 -7.01
N ALA A 76 -24.35 41.04 -7.66
CA ALA A 76 -23.77 42.25 -8.21
C ALA A 76 -24.63 42.88 -9.34
N LEU A 77 -25.25 42.06 -10.21
CA LEU A 77 -26.16 42.54 -11.25
C LEU A 77 -27.49 43.06 -10.68
N ASP A 78 -27.96 42.45 -9.60
CA ASP A 78 -29.19 42.84 -8.90
C ASP A 78 -28.98 44.04 -7.95
N GLY A 79 -27.73 44.52 -7.79
CA GLY A 79 -27.38 45.58 -6.84
C GLY A 79 -27.51 45.16 -5.38
N ALA A 80 -27.43 43.87 -5.10
CA ALA A 80 -27.52 43.28 -3.77
C ALA A 80 -26.12 43.05 -3.16
N ASP A 81 -26.05 43.13 -1.83
CA ASP A 81 -24.84 42.77 -1.09
C ASP A 81 -24.58 41.26 -1.17
N PHE A 82 -23.31 40.87 -1.32
CA PHE A 82 -22.87 39.47 -1.31
C PHE A 82 -21.66 39.31 -0.39
N THR A 83 -21.72 38.34 0.52
CA THR A 83 -20.60 37.99 1.40
C THR A 83 -19.87 36.77 0.83
N PRO A 84 -18.59 36.90 0.44
CA PRO A 84 -17.77 35.78 -0.03
C PRO A 84 -17.65 34.66 1.03
N GLU A 85 -17.76 33.40 0.60
CA GLU A 85 -17.65 32.23 1.48
C GLU A 85 -16.42 31.36 1.14
N THR A 86 -16.12 31.24 -0.16
CA THR A 86 -15.02 30.46 -0.73
C THR A 86 -13.78 31.33 -0.96
N PHE A 87 -13.96 32.54 -1.51
CA PHE A 87 -12.85 33.45 -1.77
C PHE A 87 -12.74 34.53 -0.69
N SER A 88 -11.56 35.16 -0.56
CA SER A 88 -11.33 36.25 0.41
C SER A 88 -12.07 37.54 0.05
N HIS A 89 -12.43 37.69 -1.23
CA HIS A 89 -13.14 38.83 -1.79
C HIS A 89 -14.14 38.32 -2.82
N SER A 90 -15.16 39.13 -3.12
CA SER A 90 -16.13 38.77 -4.17
C SER A 90 -15.39 38.62 -5.50
N ILE A 91 -15.62 37.49 -6.16
CA ILE A 91 -15.05 37.22 -7.48
C ILE A 91 -15.83 37.90 -8.61
N ALA A 92 -17.08 38.32 -8.35
CA ALA A 92 -17.92 38.96 -9.36
C ALA A 92 -17.26 40.25 -9.87
N PHE A 93 -17.04 40.31 -11.18
CA PHE A 93 -16.43 41.46 -11.87
C PHE A 93 -15.09 41.91 -11.26
N ASN A 94 -14.33 40.98 -10.67
CA ASN A 94 -13.13 41.30 -9.90
C ASN A 94 -11.96 40.36 -10.23
N LEU A 95 -10.75 40.77 -9.86
CA LEU A 95 -9.52 39.98 -9.97
C LEU A 95 -8.91 39.84 -8.58
N ILE A 96 -8.67 38.60 -8.13
CA ILE A 96 -8.10 38.33 -6.80
C ILE A 96 -6.66 37.84 -6.99
N PRO A 97 -5.64 38.67 -6.72
CA PRO A 97 -4.23 38.33 -6.92
C PRO A 97 -3.66 37.48 -5.78
N GLN A 98 -4.43 36.47 -5.35
CA GLN A 98 -4.03 35.54 -4.32
C GLN A 98 -4.70 34.18 -4.56
N ILE A 99 -3.88 33.17 -4.83
CA ILE A 99 -4.30 31.77 -4.85
C ILE A 99 -3.41 30.99 -3.90
N GLY A 100 -4.03 30.32 -2.92
CA GLY A 100 -3.31 29.67 -1.84
C GLY A 100 -2.88 30.64 -0.73
N SER A 101 -2.03 30.14 0.16
CA SER A 101 -1.55 30.86 1.35
C SER A 101 -0.18 31.48 1.11
N HIS A 102 0.22 32.45 1.93
CA HIS A 102 1.59 32.97 1.91
C HIS A 102 2.62 31.84 2.08
N LYS A 103 3.71 31.87 1.30
CA LYS A 103 4.69 30.78 1.28
C LYS A 103 6.15 31.23 1.34
N HIS A 104 6.57 32.17 0.49
CA HIS A 104 8.00 32.53 0.38
C HIS A 104 8.16 33.97 -0.10
N ALA A 105 8.86 34.84 0.65
CA ALA A 105 9.28 36.16 0.20
C ALA A 105 8.19 37.02 -0.51
N GLY A 106 6.95 36.91 -0.06
CA GLY A 106 5.79 37.59 -0.67
C GLY A 106 4.96 36.73 -1.61
N TYR A 107 5.52 35.63 -2.13
CA TYR A 107 4.83 34.66 -2.97
C TYR A 107 3.87 33.76 -2.19
N THR A 108 2.80 33.38 -2.85
CA THR A 108 1.78 32.41 -2.43
C THR A 108 2.22 30.97 -2.67
N SER A 109 1.50 30.02 -2.09
CA SER A 109 1.77 28.60 -2.24
C SER A 109 1.48 28.09 -3.65
N GLU A 110 0.56 28.70 -4.39
CA GLU A 110 0.31 28.38 -5.79
C GLU A 110 1.47 28.85 -6.70
N GLU A 111 1.93 30.08 -6.50
CA GLU A 111 3.09 30.63 -7.21
C GLU A 111 4.32 29.77 -6.98
N MET A 112 4.58 29.36 -5.75
CA MET A 112 5.74 28.50 -5.45
C MET A 112 5.59 27.08 -5.99
N LYS A 113 4.37 26.54 -6.18
CA LYS A 113 4.20 25.28 -6.91
C LYS A 113 4.67 25.44 -8.36
N MET A 114 4.27 26.50 -9.05
CA MET A 114 4.73 26.75 -10.43
C MET A 114 6.25 26.80 -10.53
N VAL A 115 6.95 27.36 -9.55
CA VAL A 115 8.42 27.36 -9.52
C VAL A 115 8.97 25.95 -9.35
N PHE A 116 8.58 25.26 -8.27
CA PHE A 116 9.21 24.00 -7.87
C PHE A 116 8.83 22.83 -8.79
N GLU A 117 7.56 22.77 -9.20
CA GLU A 117 7.06 21.71 -10.06
C GLU A 117 7.67 21.83 -11.47
N THR A 118 7.80 23.03 -12.03
CA THR A 118 8.48 23.26 -13.33
C THR A 118 9.89 22.67 -13.34
N ARG A 119 10.70 23.00 -12.31
CA ARG A 119 12.08 22.51 -12.20
C ARG A 119 12.14 20.99 -12.09
N LYS A 120 11.27 20.40 -11.27
CA LYS A 120 11.24 18.95 -11.08
C LYS A 120 10.77 18.21 -12.33
N ILE A 121 9.76 18.71 -13.04
CA ILE A 121 9.22 18.06 -14.23
C ILE A 121 10.21 18.15 -15.40
N LEU A 122 10.83 19.33 -15.60
CA LEU A 122 11.84 19.54 -16.65
C LEU A 122 13.22 18.99 -16.28
N GLY A 123 13.45 18.59 -15.03
CA GLY A 123 14.75 18.10 -14.57
C GLY A 123 15.85 19.16 -14.55
N ASP A 124 15.50 20.45 -14.47
CA ASP A 124 16.44 21.57 -14.52
C ASP A 124 16.14 22.61 -13.43
N GLU A 125 16.94 22.55 -12.35
CA GLU A 125 16.86 23.48 -11.21
C GLU A 125 17.32 24.91 -11.54
N SER A 126 18.03 25.11 -12.66
CA SER A 126 18.54 26.44 -13.05
C SER A 126 17.45 27.36 -13.62
N ILE A 127 16.30 26.80 -14.01
CA ILE A 127 15.18 27.56 -14.56
C ILE A 127 14.66 28.55 -13.52
N GLN A 128 14.65 29.83 -13.89
CA GLN A 128 14.08 30.89 -13.07
C GLN A 128 12.62 31.11 -13.45
N VAL A 129 11.71 31.01 -12.49
CA VAL A 129 10.28 31.23 -12.72
C VAL A 129 9.80 32.36 -11.82
N CYS A 130 9.15 33.36 -12.41
CA CYS A 130 8.53 34.50 -11.72
C CYS A 130 7.02 34.47 -11.99
N PRO A 131 6.23 33.73 -11.19
CA PRO A 131 4.80 33.61 -11.36
C PRO A 131 4.02 34.67 -10.55
N THR A 132 2.89 35.09 -11.10
CA THR A 132 1.84 35.82 -10.39
C THR A 132 0.51 35.12 -10.63
N CYS A 133 -0.13 34.63 -9.56
CA CYS A 133 -1.33 33.81 -9.69
C CYS A 133 -2.60 34.60 -9.34
N VAL A 134 -3.49 34.79 -10.32
CA VAL A 134 -4.71 35.61 -10.16
C VAL A 134 -5.96 34.76 -10.42
N ARG A 135 -6.91 34.80 -9.47
CA ARG A 135 -8.25 34.23 -9.68
C ARG A 135 -9.12 35.24 -10.42
N VAL A 136 -9.81 34.78 -11.46
CA VAL A 136 -10.62 35.63 -12.36
C VAL A 136 -12.05 35.09 -12.47
N PRO A 137 -13.04 35.89 -12.92
CA PRO A 137 -14.44 35.48 -13.00
C PRO A 137 -14.71 34.63 -14.25
N VAL A 138 -13.95 33.56 -14.39
CA VAL A 138 -14.06 32.56 -15.45
C VAL A 138 -14.47 31.25 -14.80
N SER A 139 -15.49 30.58 -15.34
CA SER A 139 -16.01 29.34 -14.78
C SER A 139 -15.00 28.20 -14.90
N ASN A 140 -14.58 27.85 -16.12
CA ASN A 140 -13.60 26.79 -16.35
C ASN A 140 -12.50 27.23 -17.32
N CYS A 141 -11.41 26.47 -17.35
CA CYS A 141 -10.16 26.71 -18.09
C CYS A 141 -9.29 27.83 -17.52
N HIS A 142 -8.01 27.51 -17.30
CA HIS A 142 -7.02 28.50 -16.91
C HIS A 142 -6.45 29.17 -18.15
N SER A 143 -6.00 30.41 -18.00
CA SER A 143 -5.19 31.06 -19.03
C SER A 143 -3.93 31.65 -18.45
N GLU A 144 -2.89 31.75 -19.26
CA GLU A 144 -1.58 32.23 -18.84
C GLU A 144 -0.98 33.12 -19.92
N SER A 145 -0.55 34.31 -19.50
CA SER A 145 0.37 35.12 -20.29
C SER A 145 1.78 34.73 -19.89
N ILE A 146 2.53 34.16 -20.83
CA ILE A 146 3.87 33.62 -20.58
C ILE A 146 4.88 34.40 -21.42
N LEU A 147 5.94 34.85 -20.77
CA LEU A 147 7.16 35.35 -21.40
C LEU A 147 8.29 34.40 -21.03
N VAL A 148 8.98 33.89 -22.03
CA VAL A 148 10.06 32.92 -21.87
C VAL A 148 11.33 33.43 -22.53
N GLU A 149 12.46 33.32 -21.84
CA GLU A 149 13.79 33.59 -22.34
C GLU A 149 14.54 32.27 -22.51
N THR A 150 15.19 32.11 -23.66
CA THR A 150 15.94 30.90 -24.04
C THR A 150 17.42 31.22 -24.25
N GLU A 151 18.30 30.21 -24.18
CA GLU A 151 19.75 30.39 -24.37
C GLU A 151 20.12 30.86 -25.78
N ARG A 152 19.34 30.44 -26.78
CA ARG A 152 19.42 30.95 -28.15
C ARG A 152 18.09 31.53 -28.58
N LYS A 153 18.10 32.41 -29.57
CA LYS A 153 16.87 32.88 -30.21
C LYS A 153 16.11 31.71 -30.83
N ILE A 154 14.84 31.58 -30.46
CA ILE A 154 13.83 30.77 -31.15
C ILE A 154 12.89 31.76 -31.86
N THR A 155 12.75 31.62 -33.18
CA THR A 155 11.88 32.51 -33.96
C THR A 155 10.41 32.19 -33.72
N VAL A 156 9.51 33.13 -34.07
CA VAL A 156 8.06 32.89 -33.93
C VAL A 156 7.61 31.72 -34.80
N GLU A 157 8.15 31.61 -36.01
CA GLU A 157 7.88 30.52 -36.96
C GLU A 157 8.35 29.18 -36.38
N GLU A 158 9.57 29.13 -35.86
CA GLU A 158 10.11 27.94 -35.20
C GLU A 158 9.29 27.54 -33.97
N ALA A 159 8.89 28.50 -33.13
CA ALA A 159 8.04 28.24 -31.97
C ALA A 159 6.68 27.64 -32.38
N ARG A 160 6.05 28.15 -33.46
CA ARG A 160 4.80 27.57 -33.99
C ARG A 160 4.97 26.14 -34.45
N GLU A 161 6.06 25.85 -35.16
CA GLU A 161 6.38 24.49 -35.62
C GLU A 161 6.60 23.54 -34.43
N LEU A 162 7.38 23.96 -33.44
CA LEU A 162 7.64 23.21 -32.22
C LEU A 162 6.36 22.91 -31.44
N PHE A 163 5.49 23.91 -31.25
CA PHE A 163 4.20 23.69 -30.58
C PHE A 163 3.29 22.77 -31.37
N ALA A 164 3.17 22.96 -32.69
CA ALA A 164 2.31 22.13 -33.54
C ALA A 164 2.79 20.67 -33.64
N ALA A 165 4.09 20.42 -33.48
CA ALA A 165 4.66 19.08 -33.48
C ALA A 165 4.55 18.36 -32.13
N THR A 166 4.20 19.06 -31.05
CA THR A 166 4.16 18.51 -29.69
C THR A 166 2.79 17.90 -29.39
N PRO A 167 2.71 16.60 -29.04
CA PRO A 167 1.45 15.98 -28.64
C PRO A 167 0.81 16.69 -27.44
N GLY A 168 -0.50 16.88 -27.50
CA GLY A 168 -1.26 17.58 -26.46
C GLY A 168 -1.22 19.11 -26.57
N LEU A 169 -0.50 19.68 -27.56
CA LEU A 169 -0.55 21.11 -27.87
C LEU A 169 -1.31 21.38 -29.17
N LYS A 170 -2.11 22.45 -29.18
CA LYS A 170 -2.81 22.96 -30.36
C LYS A 170 -2.54 24.45 -30.57
N VAL A 171 -2.09 24.83 -31.75
CA VAL A 171 -1.81 26.24 -32.09
C VAL A 171 -3.06 26.90 -32.69
N ILE A 172 -3.54 27.97 -32.04
CA ILE A 172 -4.57 28.87 -32.54
C ILE A 172 -3.98 30.29 -32.52
N ASP A 173 -3.38 30.74 -33.62
CA ASP A 173 -2.63 31.99 -33.64
C ASP A 173 -2.82 32.78 -34.93
N ASP A 174 -3.99 33.39 -35.08
CA ASP A 174 -4.29 34.29 -36.20
C ASP A 174 -5.07 35.51 -35.69
N VAL A 175 -4.31 36.49 -35.18
CA VAL A 175 -4.85 37.74 -34.63
C VAL A 175 -5.61 38.55 -35.69
N ALA A 176 -5.19 38.48 -36.96
CA ALA A 176 -5.84 39.23 -38.03
C ALA A 176 -7.28 38.76 -38.29
N SER A 177 -7.55 37.46 -38.11
CA SER A 177 -8.91 36.90 -38.15
C SER A 177 -9.58 36.76 -36.77
N GLY A 178 -8.95 37.26 -35.71
CA GLY A 178 -9.49 37.22 -34.34
C GLY A 178 -9.46 35.83 -33.70
N LYS A 179 -8.57 34.93 -34.14
CA LYS A 179 -8.43 33.57 -33.64
C LYS A 179 -7.27 33.45 -32.65
N TYR A 180 -7.60 33.13 -31.42
CA TYR A 180 -6.67 32.86 -30.33
C TYR A 180 -7.38 32.03 -29.26
N PRO A 181 -6.66 31.30 -28.39
CA PRO A 181 -7.29 30.48 -27.36
C PRO A 181 -8.07 31.33 -26.37
N MET A 182 -9.29 30.91 -26.05
CA MET A 182 -10.15 31.53 -25.05
C MET A 182 -10.70 30.46 -24.12
N PRO A 183 -10.81 30.71 -22.80
CA PRO A 183 -11.32 29.72 -21.83
C PRO A 183 -12.59 29.01 -22.26
N LYS A 184 -13.54 29.77 -22.82
CA LYS A 184 -14.84 29.26 -23.26
C LYS A 184 -14.75 28.23 -24.39
N ASP A 185 -13.77 28.37 -25.29
CA ASP A 185 -13.65 27.51 -26.47
C ASP A 185 -12.80 26.27 -26.19
N CYS A 186 -12.06 26.26 -25.07
CA CYS A 186 -11.21 25.15 -24.62
C CYS A 186 -11.88 24.26 -23.56
N ASP A 187 -13.07 24.63 -23.06
CA ASP A 187 -13.79 23.88 -22.02
C ASP A 187 -14.20 22.49 -22.51
N GLY A 188 -13.88 21.46 -21.71
CA GLY A 188 -14.21 20.09 -22.06
C GLY A 188 -13.24 19.42 -23.04
N ASP A 189 -12.10 20.04 -23.36
CA ASP A 189 -11.05 19.48 -24.21
C ASP A 189 -9.82 19.05 -23.38
N ASP A 190 -9.07 18.08 -23.88
CA ASP A 190 -7.92 17.47 -23.22
C ASP A 190 -6.58 18.10 -23.64
N ASP A 191 -6.58 18.97 -24.64
CA ASP A 191 -5.39 19.64 -25.16
C ASP A 191 -5.11 20.99 -24.49
N THR A 192 -3.85 21.41 -24.53
CA THR A 192 -3.40 22.76 -24.19
C THR A 192 -3.28 23.61 -25.46
N TYR A 193 -3.89 24.78 -25.45
CA TYR A 193 -4.00 25.66 -26.60
C TYR A 193 -3.05 26.85 -26.50
N ILE A 194 -2.26 27.08 -27.55
CA ILE A 194 -1.24 28.14 -27.61
C ILE A 194 -1.60 29.14 -28.70
N GLY A 195 -1.47 30.43 -28.41
CA GLY A 195 -1.66 31.51 -29.37
C GLY A 195 -0.95 32.78 -28.96
N ARG A 196 -1.20 33.88 -29.69
CA ARG A 196 -0.57 35.19 -29.47
C ARG A 196 0.96 35.12 -29.47
N ILE A 197 1.54 34.24 -30.28
CA ILE A 197 2.97 33.95 -30.28
C ILE A 197 3.69 35.10 -30.98
N ARG A 198 4.68 35.70 -30.30
CA ARG A 198 5.43 36.85 -30.79
C ARG A 198 6.79 36.96 -30.12
N GLU A 199 7.73 37.65 -30.76
CA GLU A 199 8.98 38.03 -30.11
C GLU A 199 8.71 38.97 -28.93
N ASP A 200 9.49 38.81 -27.86
CA ASP A 200 9.53 39.78 -26.78
C ASP A 200 10.35 40.99 -27.21
N LEU A 201 9.76 42.18 -27.15
CA LEU A 201 10.45 43.43 -27.48
C LEU A 201 11.46 43.86 -26.41
N SER A 202 11.42 43.26 -25.21
CA SER A 202 12.28 43.60 -24.08
C SER A 202 13.49 42.67 -23.89
N CYS A 203 13.54 41.54 -24.60
CA CYS A 203 14.59 40.52 -24.49
C CYS A 203 14.89 39.90 -25.85
N GLU A 204 16.17 39.91 -26.27
CA GLU A 204 16.60 39.45 -27.61
C GLU A 204 16.24 37.98 -27.90
N ASN A 205 16.36 37.10 -26.89
CA ASN A 205 16.01 35.68 -26.98
C ASN A 205 14.66 35.37 -26.31
N GLY A 206 13.81 36.39 -26.17
CA GLY A 206 12.52 36.29 -25.52
C GLY A 206 11.38 36.00 -26.50
N LEU A 207 10.45 35.15 -26.07
CA LEU A 207 9.16 34.91 -26.72
C LEU A 207 8.03 35.19 -25.74
N ALA A 208 6.93 35.75 -26.24
CA ALA A 208 5.70 35.92 -25.48
C ALA A 208 4.55 35.17 -26.16
N PHE A 209 3.73 34.47 -25.37
CA PHE A 209 2.58 33.72 -25.87
C PHE A 209 1.47 33.61 -24.83
N TRP A 210 0.31 33.17 -25.29
CA TRP A 210 -0.90 32.96 -24.51
C TRP A 210 -1.23 31.46 -24.50
N CYS A 211 -1.46 30.91 -23.32
CA CYS A 211 -1.73 29.49 -23.11
C CYS A 211 -3.07 29.31 -22.40
N VAL A 212 -3.91 28.39 -22.87
CA VAL A 212 -5.22 28.07 -22.27
C VAL A 212 -5.42 26.56 -22.23
N SER A 213 -5.85 26.04 -21.09
CA SER A 213 -6.21 24.62 -20.95
C SER A 213 -7.33 24.44 -19.94
N ASP A 214 -8.13 23.40 -20.13
CA ASP A 214 -9.11 22.96 -19.14
C ASP A 214 -8.38 22.45 -17.87
N ASN A 215 -8.61 23.15 -16.76
CA ASN A 215 -7.93 22.88 -15.50
C ASN A 215 -8.51 21.68 -14.73
N LEU A 216 -9.69 21.19 -15.10
CA LEU A 216 -10.28 19.97 -14.54
C LEU A 216 -9.88 18.73 -15.36
N ARG A 217 -9.64 18.91 -16.65
CA ARG A 217 -9.16 17.85 -17.56
C ARG A 217 -7.65 17.77 -17.58
N LYS A 218 -6.97 18.41 -18.54
CA LYS A 218 -5.52 18.30 -18.65
C LYS A 218 -4.81 18.79 -17.40
N GLY A 219 -5.35 19.82 -16.74
CA GLY A 219 -4.82 20.30 -15.47
C GLY A 219 -5.04 19.37 -14.27
N ALA A 220 -5.82 18.29 -14.39
CA ALA A 220 -6.07 17.34 -13.31
C ALA A 220 -6.43 15.91 -13.80
N ALA A 221 -7.70 15.67 -14.16
CA ALA A 221 -8.24 14.33 -14.36
C ALA A 221 -7.62 13.61 -15.57
N THR A 222 -7.53 14.28 -16.72
CA THR A 222 -6.98 13.70 -17.94
C THR A 222 -5.51 13.36 -17.77
N ASN A 223 -4.72 14.22 -17.12
CA ASN A 223 -3.32 13.92 -16.85
C ASN A 223 -3.17 12.68 -15.94
N ALA A 224 -3.98 12.56 -14.89
CA ALA A 224 -3.97 11.38 -14.02
C ALA A 224 -4.33 10.08 -14.79
N VAL A 225 -5.33 10.13 -15.66
CA VAL A 225 -5.71 8.99 -16.51
C VAL A 225 -4.59 8.64 -17.49
N GLN A 226 -3.99 9.64 -18.16
CA GLN A 226 -2.89 9.41 -19.09
C GLN A 226 -1.64 8.84 -18.41
N ILE A 227 -1.35 9.21 -17.16
CA ILE A 227 -0.31 8.56 -16.36
C ILE A 227 -0.65 7.07 -16.17
N ALA A 228 -1.90 6.74 -15.82
CA ALA A 228 -2.32 5.35 -15.67
C ALA A 228 -2.23 4.57 -17.00
N GLU A 229 -2.66 5.17 -18.11
CA GLU A 229 -2.52 4.58 -19.45
C GLU A 229 -1.06 4.34 -19.82
N LEU A 230 -0.16 5.28 -19.50
CA LEU A 230 1.27 5.15 -19.73
C LEU A 230 1.84 3.94 -18.98
N LEU A 231 1.47 3.75 -17.71
CA LEU A 231 1.88 2.60 -16.90
C LEU A 231 1.36 1.28 -17.49
N VAL A 232 0.08 1.22 -17.85
CA VAL A 232 -0.54 0.01 -18.43
C VAL A 232 0.10 -0.37 -19.76
N ARG A 233 0.32 0.61 -20.66
CA ARG A 233 0.97 0.37 -21.96
C ARG A 233 2.40 -0.16 -21.81
N ASN A 234 3.08 0.18 -20.70
CA ASN A 234 4.44 -0.26 -20.40
C ASN A 234 4.50 -1.43 -19.39
N GLY A 235 3.39 -2.15 -19.22
CA GLY A 235 3.39 -3.44 -18.51
C GLY A 235 3.21 -3.37 -17.00
N ALA A 236 2.84 -2.22 -16.43
CA ALA A 236 2.32 -2.18 -15.06
C ALA A 236 1.02 -2.98 -14.99
N ARG A 237 0.96 -3.97 -14.09
CA ARG A 237 -0.18 -4.87 -13.94
C ARG A 237 -0.91 -4.61 -12.63
N PRO A 238 -2.24 -4.71 -12.61
CA PRO A 238 -3.00 -4.59 -11.37
C PRO A 238 -2.59 -5.69 -10.39
N THR A 239 -2.39 -5.31 -9.12
CA THR A 239 -2.16 -6.27 -8.06
C THR A 239 -3.46 -6.96 -7.65
N HIS A 240 -3.33 -8.18 -7.15
CA HIS A 240 -4.42 -8.95 -6.53
C HIS A 240 -3.87 -9.78 -5.37
N TRP A 241 -4.77 -10.27 -4.51
CA TRP A 241 -4.41 -11.00 -3.31
C TRP A 241 -4.65 -12.50 -3.48
N LEU A 242 -3.71 -13.31 -3.01
CA LEU A 242 -3.83 -14.75 -2.93
C LEU A 242 -3.70 -15.23 -1.48
N LYS A 243 -4.47 -16.26 -1.15
CA LYS A 243 -4.43 -17.01 0.10
C LYS A 243 -3.85 -18.40 -0.20
N LEU A 244 -2.74 -18.73 0.45
CA LEU A 244 -2.08 -20.03 0.34
C LEU A 244 -2.30 -20.81 1.64
N THR A 245 -2.63 -22.10 1.53
CA THR A 245 -2.60 -23.04 2.66
C THR A 245 -1.35 -23.90 2.57
N VAL A 246 -0.50 -23.83 3.58
CA VAL A 246 0.83 -24.44 3.62
C VAL A 246 0.90 -25.47 4.73
N ALA A 247 1.38 -26.67 4.41
CA ALA A 247 1.74 -27.70 5.37
C ALA A 247 3.25 -27.87 5.38
N TYR A 248 3.84 -28.16 6.54
CA TYR A 248 5.26 -28.40 6.65
C TYR A 248 5.64 -29.25 7.86
N ASP A 249 6.69 -30.05 7.69
CA ASP A 249 7.44 -30.64 8.80
C ASP A 249 8.52 -29.65 9.27
N GLY A 250 8.27 -29.01 10.41
CA GLY A 250 9.17 -28.00 10.97
C GLY A 250 10.48 -28.53 11.55
N ALA A 251 10.73 -29.84 11.57
CA ALA A 251 11.88 -30.41 12.27
C ALA A 251 13.25 -29.97 11.73
N ALA A 252 13.33 -29.57 10.46
CA ALA A 252 14.56 -29.09 9.82
C ALA A 252 14.68 -27.55 9.81
N TYR A 253 13.71 -26.83 10.37
CA TYR A 253 13.57 -25.38 10.23
C TYR A 253 13.70 -24.65 11.57
N ALA A 254 14.28 -23.46 11.51
CA ALA A 254 14.36 -22.49 12.60
C ALA A 254 13.03 -21.76 12.88
N GLY A 255 11.91 -22.39 12.51
CA GLY A 255 10.56 -21.86 12.58
C GLY A 255 10.07 -21.27 11.26
N TRP A 256 8.96 -20.54 11.33
CA TRP A 256 8.34 -19.92 10.17
C TRP A 256 9.16 -18.75 9.61
N GLN A 257 9.45 -17.75 10.45
CA GLN A 257 9.88 -16.41 10.04
C GLN A 257 11.26 -16.44 9.39
N TRP A 258 11.43 -15.75 8.25
CA TRP A 258 12.71 -15.59 7.57
C TRP A 258 13.79 -15.00 8.47
N GLN A 259 14.99 -15.59 8.41
CA GLN A 259 16.19 -15.17 9.10
C GLN A 259 17.39 -15.32 8.14
N PRO A 260 18.42 -14.45 8.19
CA PRO A 260 19.51 -14.47 7.23
C PRO A 260 20.38 -15.74 7.24
N SER A 261 20.50 -16.42 8.38
CA SER A 261 21.53 -17.44 8.63
C SER A 261 20.99 -18.85 8.87
N GLU A 262 19.67 -19.03 8.92
CA GLU A 262 19.04 -20.31 9.28
C GLU A 262 17.94 -20.67 8.27
N PRO A 263 17.73 -21.97 7.98
CA PRO A 263 16.65 -22.39 7.10
C PRO A 263 15.29 -22.16 7.78
N THR A 264 14.38 -21.49 7.07
CA THR A 264 13.03 -21.21 7.57
C THR A 264 11.99 -21.54 6.52
N VAL A 265 10.76 -21.84 6.97
CA VAL A 265 9.67 -22.19 6.05
C VAL A 265 9.32 -21.00 5.16
N GLN A 266 9.33 -19.77 5.69
CA GLN A 266 9.11 -18.57 4.89
C GLN A 266 10.19 -18.43 3.82
N GLY A 267 11.46 -18.67 4.13
CA GLY A 267 12.56 -18.52 3.17
C GLY A 267 12.44 -19.45 1.97
N VAL A 268 12.21 -20.74 2.21
CA VAL A 268 12.04 -21.71 1.11
C VAL A 268 10.79 -21.40 0.26
N LEU A 269 9.72 -20.89 0.88
CA LEU A 269 8.53 -20.44 0.16
C LEU A 269 8.81 -19.19 -0.68
N GLN A 270 9.60 -18.23 -0.17
CA GLN A 270 10.02 -17.04 -0.89
C GLN A 270 10.87 -17.39 -2.10
N ASP A 271 11.82 -18.32 -1.95
CA ASP A 271 12.70 -18.74 -3.05
C ASP A 271 11.91 -19.48 -4.15
N ALA A 272 10.98 -20.36 -3.78
CA ALA A 272 10.08 -21.02 -4.73
C ALA A 272 9.18 -20.01 -5.45
N TRP A 273 8.66 -19.01 -4.72
CA TRP A 273 7.84 -17.94 -5.31
C TRP A 273 8.62 -17.11 -6.33
N ARG A 274 9.78 -16.57 -5.95
CA ARG A 274 10.66 -15.77 -6.82
C ARG A 274 11.03 -16.51 -8.10
N SER A 275 11.26 -17.81 -8.01
CA SER A 275 11.63 -18.65 -9.16
C SER A 275 10.52 -18.77 -10.20
N ILE A 276 9.26 -18.62 -9.79
CA ILE A 276 8.08 -18.80 -10.66
C ILE A 276 7.51 -17.46 -11.13
N THR A 277 7.42 -16.48 -10.22
CA THR A 277 6.76 -15.20 -10.49
C THR A 277 7.75 -14.10 -10.85
N HIS A 278 9.03 -14.27 -10.52
CA HIS A 278 10.06 -13.21 -10.55
C HIS A 278 9.74 -12.00 -9.66
N GLU A 279 8.82 -12.18 -8.70
CA GLU A 279 8.45 -11.15 -7.74
C GLU A 279 9.12 -11.39 -6.39
N GLU A 280 9.38 -10.32 -5.66
CA GLU A 280 9.77 -10.36 -4.25
C GLU A 280 8.50 -10.37 -3.37
N PRO A 281 8.10 -11.50 -2.77
CA PRO A 281 6.81 -11.58 -2.09
C PRO A 281 6.84 -10.98 -0.69
N CYS A 282 5.82 -10.17 -0.37
CA CYS A 282 5.52 -9.76 0.99
C CYS A 282 4.49 -10.73 1.62
N PHE A 283 4.98 -11.81 2.23
CA PHE A 283 4.10 -12.81 2.87
C PHE A 283 3.62 -12.36 4.25
N THR A 284 2.32 -12.48 4.49
CA THR A 284 1.72 -12.41 5.83
C THR A 284 1.30 -13.81 6.26
N ALA A 285 1.70 -14.28 7.44
CA ALA A 285 1.33 -15.61 7.94
C ALA A 285 0.28 -15.53 9.04
N SER A 286 -0.59 -16.53 9.12
CA SER A 286 -1.65 -16.56 10.12
C SER A 286 -1.11 -16.56 11.55
N GLY A 287 0.05 -17.19 11.78
CA GLY A 287 0.82 -17.10 13.01
C GLY A 287 2.25 -17.57 12.80
N ARG A 288 3.18 -17.12 13.64
CA ARG A 288 4.55 -17.63 13.65
C ARG A 288 4.60 -18.94 14.43
N THR A 289 5.27 -19.93 13.87
CA THR A 289 5.63 -21.18 14.54
C THR A 289 7.11 -21.15 14.93
N ASP A 290 7.42 -21.72 16.10
CA ASP A 290 8.78 -21.81 16.62
C ASP A 290 9.60 -22.89 15.88
N ALA A 291 10.91 -22.89 16.09
CA ALA A 291 11.79 -23.95 15.60
C ALA A 291 11.30 -25.35 16.03
N GLY A 292 11.21 -26.27 15.08
CA GLY A 292 10.73 -27.63 15.30
C GLY A 292 9.21 -27.80 15.41
N VAL A 293 8.40 -26.76 15.27
CA VAL A 293 6.93 -26.85 15.27
C VAL A 293 6.41 -27.09 13.85
N HIS A 294 5.42 -27.96 13.68
CA HIS A 294 4.87 -28.35 12.37
C HIS A 294 3.57 -27.58 12.05
N ALA A 295 3.14 -27.65 10.80
CA ALA A 295 1.79 -27.23 10.41
C ALA A 295 1.17 -28.17 9.38
N GLU A 296 -0.13 -28.41 9.52
CA GLU A 296 -0.94 -29.10 8.53
C GLU A 296 -1.68 -28.10 7.62
N GLY A 297 -1.90 -26.87 8.11
CA GLY A 297 -2.68 -25.84 7.43
C GLY A 297 -2.37 -24.43 7.93
N GLN A 298 -1.10 -24.03 7.87
CA GLN A 298 -0.70 -22.62 8.01
C GLN A 298 -1.31 -21.82 6.84
N VAL A 299 -1.85 -20.64 7.10
CA VAL A 299 -2.35 -19.77 6.03
C VAL A 299 -1.42 -18.59 5.81
N VAL A 300 -1.18 -18.27 4.53
CA VAL A 300 -0.30 -17.19 4.08
C VAL A 300 -1.05 -16.30 3.09
N GLY A 301 -1.02 -14.99 3.29
CA GLY A 301 -1.52 -13.99 2.35
C GLY A 301 -0.38 -13.35 1.56
N VAL A 302 -0.59 -13.07 0.28
CA VAL A 302 0.36 -12.37 -0.59
C VAL A 302 -0.38 -11.47 -1.58
N GLU A 303 0.13 -10.25 -1.77
CA GLU A 303 -0.24 -9.38 -2.88
C GLU A 303 0.72 -9.63 -4.05
N THR A 304 0.20 -9.75 -5.27
CA THR A 304 0.99 -10.13 -6.44
C THR A 304 0.47 -9.51 -7.73
N THR A 305 1.36 -9.31 -8.70
CA THR A 305 1.02 -8.92 -10.07
C THR A 305 1.00 -10.12 -11.04
N SER A 306 1.32 -11.32 -10.53
CA SER A 306 1.48 -12.54 -11.30
C SER A 306 0.17 -13.01 -11.91
N THR A 307 0.12 -13.18 -13.23
CA THR A 307 -1.07 -13.67 -13.92
C THR A 307 -1.16 -15.19 -13.94
N ILE A 308 -0.34 -15.89 -13.16
CA ILE A 308 -0.31 -17.36 -13.12
C ILE A 308 -1.58 -17.85 -12.42
N GLU A 309 -2.37 -18.64 -13.14
CA GLU A 309 -3.60 -19.23 -12.62
C GLU A 309 -3.34 -20.04 -11.33
N PRO A 310 -4.17 -19.91 -10.26
CA PRO A 310 -3.88 -20.49 -8.96
C PRO A 310 -3.54 -22.00 -8.98
N ARG A 311 -4.19 -22.80 -9.84
CA ARG A 311 -3.85 -24.24 -9.95
C ARG A 311 -2.47 -24.48 -10.57
N ARG A 312 -2.04 -23.63 -11.49
CA ARG A 312 -0.68 -23.68 -12.05
C ARG A 312 0.35 -23.23 -11.04
N LEU A 313 0.06 -22.16 -10.28
CA LEU A 313 0.93 -21.67 -9.23
C LEU A 313 1.11 -22.71 -8.12
N LEU A 314 0.02 -23.35 -7.68
CA LEU A 314 0.03 -24.48 -6.75
C LEU A 314 0.98 -25.59 -7.21
N ARG A 315 0.85 -26.04 -8.47
CA ARG A 315 1.69 -27.10 -9.04
C ARG A 315 3.16 -26.68 -9.16
N GLY A 316 3.39 -25.45 -9.62
CA GLY A 316 4.73 -24.90 -9.77
C GLY A 316 5.46 -24.79 -8.43
N LEU A 317 4.79 -24.22 -7.42
CA LEU A 317 5.37 -24.07 -6.08
C LEU A 317 5.74 -25.43 -5.50
N ASN A 318 4.83 -26.40 -5.54
CA ASN A 318 5.11 -27.75 -5.03
C ASN A 318 6.18 -28.51 -5.84
N ALA A 319 6.48 -28.10 -7.07
CA ALA A 319 7.56 -28.70 -7.85
C ALA A 319 8.95 -28.14 -7.46
N LEU A 320 8.99 -26.97 -6.80
CA LEU A 320 10.23 -26.31 -6.37
C LEU A 320 10.47 -26.41 -4.86
N LEU A 321 9.40 -26.56 -4.07
CA LEU A 321 9.51 -26.70 -2.62
C LEU A 321 10.18 -28.03 -2.25
N PRO A 322 10.93 -28.06 -1.13
CA PRO A 322 11.47 -29.30 -0.56
C PRO A 322 10.36 -30.23 -0.09
N ASP A 323 10.66 -31.53 0.03
CA ASP A 323 9.69 -32.59 0.37
C ASP A 323 8.97 -32.40 1.72
N ASP A 324 9.52 -31.56 2.59
CA ASP A 324 8.99 -31.23 3.91
C ASP A 324 8.14 -29.95 3.95
N VAL A 325 7.87 -29.30 2.80
CA VAL A 325 6.95 -28.16 2.67
C VAL A 325 6.02 -28.35 1.47
N VAL A 326 4.71 -28.27 1.70
CA VAL A 326 3.68 -28.49 0.67
C VAL A 326 2.63 -27.39 0.72
N ILE A 327 2.35 -26.78 -0.42
CA ILE A 327 1.17 -25.95 -0.63
C ILE A 327 -0.02 -26.87 -0.90
N ARG A 328 -1.03 -26.82 -0.02
CA ARG A 328 -2.28 -27.57 -0.16
C ARG A 328 -3.31 -26.86 -1.04
N ALA A 329 -3.32 -25.53 -1.01
CA ALA A 329 -4.26 -24.72 -1.77
C ALA A 329 -3.67 -23.34 -2.09
N VAL A 330 -4.08 -22.79 -3.23
CA VAL A 330 -3.88 -21.39 -3.64
C VAL A 330 -5.24 -20.88 -4.10
N GLU A 331 -5.74 -19.84 -3.46
CA GLU A 331 -7.07 -19.30 -3.69
C GLU A 331 -7.00 -17.77 -3.84
N PRO A 332 -7.84 -17.15 -4.70
CA PRO A 332 -8.03 -15.71 -4.67
C PRO A 332 -8.49 -15.24 -3.29
N ALA A 333 -7.99 -14.09 -2.85
CA ALA A 333 -8.37 -13.45 -1.59
C ALA A 333 -8.95 -12.05 -1.85
N PRO A 334 -9.79 -11.52 -0.94
CA PRO A 334 -10.25 -10.14 -1.00
C PRO A 334 -9.10 -9.14 -1.00
N THR A 335 -9.33 -7.96 -1.58
CA THR A 335 -8.40 -6.84 -1.53
C THR A 335 -8.01 -6.52 -0.09
N GLY A 336 -6.71 -6.46 0.19
CA GLY A 336 -6.18 -6.17 1.53
C GLY A 336 -6.20 -7.33 2.52
N PHE A 337 -6.45 -8.57 2.07
CA PHE A 337 -6.43 -9.76 2.92
C PHE A 337 -5.13 -9.86 3.75
N HIS A 338 -5.27 -10.02 5.07
CA HIS A 338 -4.17 -10.16 6.00
C HIS A 338 -4.31 -11.43 6.84
N ALA A 339 -3.46 -12.42 6.60
CA ALA A 339 -3.61 -13.77 7.16
C ALA A 339 -3.67 -13.79 8.70
N THR A 340 -3.02 -12.86 9.41
CA THR A 340 -3.06 -12.80 10.88
C THR A 340 -4.32 -12.12 11.41
N HIS A 341 -4.79 -11.05 10.77
CA HIS A 341 -5.77 -10.13 11.34
C HIS A 341 -7.20 -10.56 10.98
N ASP A 342 -7.36 -11.18 9.83
CA ASP A 342 -8.66 -11.68 9.36
C ASP A 342 -8.97 -13.08 9.91
N ALA A 343 -8.02 -13.70 10.62
CA ALA A 343 -8.20 -15.03 11.20
C ALA A 343 -9.22 -14.97 12.35
N LEU A 344 -10.28 -15.78 12.23
CA LEU A 344 -11.32 -15.91 13.26
C LEU A 344 -10.92 -16.91 14.34
N ARG A 345 -10.35 -18.05 13.95
CA ARG A 345 -9.95 -19.13 14.85
C ARG A 345 -8.73 -19.87 14.34
N LYS A 346 -7.97 -20.43 15.28
CA LYS A 346 -6.84 -21.32 15.01
C LYS A 346 -7.02 -22.60 15.82
N THR A 347 -6.72 -23.74 15.20
CA THR A 347 -6.71 -25.03 15.88
C THR A 347 -5.28 -25.55 15.90
N TYR A 348 -4.80 -25.90 17.10
CA TYR A 348 -3.53 -26.59 17.29
C TYR A 348 -3.78 -27.99 17.84
N ARG A 349 -2.87 -28.91 17.52
CA ARG A 349 -2.82 -30.24 18.11
C ARG A 349 -1.43 -30.49 18.68
N TYR A 350 -1.37 -30.92 19.93
CA TYR A 350 -0.15 -31.34 20.58
C TYR A 350 -0.18 -32.85 20.82
N GLN A 351 0.85 -33.57 20.36
CA GLN A 351 0.91 -35.02 20.38
C GLN A 351 1.96 -35.53 21.37
N ILE A 352 1.55 -36.46 22.23
CA ILE A 352 2.41 -37.11 23.22
C ILE A 352 2.35 -38.62 22.97
N LEU A 353 3.49 -39.31 22.96
CA LEU A 353 3.53 -40.77 23.08
C LEU A 353 3.90 -41.12 24.50
N SER A 354 2.97 -41.70 25.25
CA SER A 354 3.17 -42.17 26.61
C SER A 354 3.49 -43.66 26.58
N GLY A 355 4.73 -44.04 26.94
CA GLY A 355 5.14 -45.44 26.91
C GLY A 355 6.65 -45.63 27.03
N PRO A 356 7.08 -46.86 27.35
CA PRO A 356 8.50 -47.15 27.62
C PRO A 356 9.36 -47.18 26.35
N VAL A 357 8.77 -47.40 25.17
CA VAL A 357 9.50 -47.59 23.91
C VAL A 357 9.57 -46.26 23.14
N PRO A 358 10.76 -45.82 22.71
CA PRO A 358 10.90 -44.63 21.88
C PRO A 358 10.21 -44.74 20.51
N PRO A 359 9.52 -43.69 20.03
CA PRO A 359 8.85 -43.71 18.73
C PRO A 359 9.84 -43.52 17.59
N LEU A 360 10.37 -44.60 16.99
CA LEU A 360 11.39 -44.44 15.94
C LEU A 360 10.90 -43.55 14.79
N PHE A 361 9.72 -43.79 14.22
CA PHE A 361 9.22 -43.01 13.09
C PHE A 361 8.62 -41.65 13.50
N ASP A 362 8.00 -41.58 14.68
CA ASP A 362 7.32 -40.38 15.17
C ASP A 362 8.20 -39.50 16.09
N ARG A 363 9.50 -39.80 16.26
CA ARG A 363 10.42 -39.06 17.18
C ARG A 363 10.49 -37.55 16.96
N LYS A 364 10.16 -37.12 15.75
CA LYS A 364 10.11 -35.71 15.33
C LYS A 364 8.70 -35.13 15.35
N HIS A 365 7.69 -35.89 15.71
CA HIS A 365 6.26 -35.54 15.59
C HIS A 365 5.49 -35.75 16.89
N VAL A 366 6.13 -36.25 17.95
CA VAL A 366 5.54 -36.41 19.28
C VAL A 366 6.52 -36.04 20.38
N TRP A 367 5.98 -35.61 21.52
CA TRP A 367 6.72 -35.65 22.77
C TRP A 367 6.69 -37.06 23.36
N HIS A 368 7.84 -37.72 23.41
CA HIS A 368 7.95 -39.03 24.06
C HIS A 368 8.00 -38.89 25.59
N TRP A 369 6.98 -39.38 26.27
CA TRP A 369 6.88 -39.47 27.71
C TRP A 369 7.19 -40.90 28.19
N ARG A 370 8.42 -41.10 28.65
CA ARG A 370 8.95 -42.41 29.08
C ARG A 370 8.67 -42.78 30.55
N ALA A 371 8.20 -41.84 31.36
CA ALA A 371 8.18 -41.97 32.82
C ALA A 371 6.94 -42.72 33.36
N GLY A 372 6.07 -43.22 32.49
CA GLY A 372 4.86 -43.96 32.86
C GLY A 372 3.71 -43.73 31.88
N GLN A 373 2.54 -44.25 32.22
CA GLN A 373 1.30 -43.97 31.49
C GLN A 373 0.69 -42.65 32.00
N LEU A 374 0.14 -41.86 31.08
CA LEU A 374 -0.60 -40.64 31.39
C LEU A 374 -2.10 -40.91 31.36
N ASP A 375 -2.82 -40.38 32.33
CA ASP A 375 -4.28 -40.46 32.37
C ASP A 375 -4.89 -39.33 31.50
N ALA A 376 -5.29 -39.69 30.28
CA ALA A 376 -5.86 -38.76 29.32
C ALA A 376 -7.24 -38.21 29.77
N GLU A 377 -8.01 -38.97 30.55
CA GLU A 377 -9.30 -38.52 31.07
C GLU A 377 -9.09 -37.39 32.08
N ARG A 378 -8.15 -37.56 33.02
CA ARG A 378 -7.77 -36.50 33.96
C ARG A 378 -7.18 -35.29 33.27
N MET A 379 -6.36 -35.49 32.25
CA MET A 379 -5.87 -34.39 31.40
C MET A 379 -7.02 -33.63 30.74
N GLY A 380 -8.04 -34.34 30.23
CA GLY A 380 -9.25 -33.75 29.69
C GLY A 380 -10.05 -32.94 30.72
N GLN A 381 -10.21 -33.48 31.93
CA GLN A 381 -10.85 -32.77 33.06
C GLN A 381 -10.09 -31.47 33.41
N GLY A 382 -8.75 -31.51 33.42
CA GLY A 382 -7.93 -30.32 33.62
C GLY A 382 -8.06 -29.31 32.48
N GLY A 383 -8.09 -29.81 31.24
CA GLY A 383 -8.24 -28.99 30.04
C GLY A 383 -9.58 -28.25 29.95
N ALA A 384 -10.65 -28.81 30.53
CA ALA A 384 -11.96 -28.17 30.57
C ALA A 384 -11.94 -26.80 31.28
N TYR A 385 -11.06 -26.59 32.26
CA TYR A 385 -10.91 -25.30 32.94
C TYR A 385 -10.30 -24.20 32.07
N LEU A 386 -9.67 -24.57 30.95
CA LEU A 386 -9.07 -23.62 30.01
C LEU A 386 -10.08 -23.13 28.96
N VAL A 387 -11.22 -23.81 28.80
CA VAL A 387 -12.26 -23.40 27.85
C VAL A 387 -12.95 -22.13 28.36
N GLY A 388 -13.18 -21.19 27.45
CA GLY A 388 -13.75 -19.88 27.74
C GLY A 388 -12.76 -18.73 27.56
N ARG A 389 -13.18 -17.54 27.99
CA ARG A 389 -12.41 -16.31 27.88
C ARG A 389 -11.66 -16.04 29.18
N HIS A 390 -10.33 -16.11 29.13
CA HIS A 390 -9.47 -16.02 30.31
C HIS A 390 -8.24 -15.17 30.06
N ASP A 391 -7.62 -14.69 31.14
CA ASP A 391 -6.27 -14.15 31.12
C ASP A 391 -5.26 -15.31 31.19
N PHE A 392 -4.56 -15.55 30.08
CA PHE A 392 -3.64 -16.68 29.94
C PHE A 392 -2.18 -16.31 30.22
N ALA A 393 -1.92 -15.22 30.96
CA ALA A 393 -0.56 -14.79 31.32
C ALA A 393 0.29 -15.91 31.97
N SER A 394 -0.32 -16.80 32.77
CA SER A 394 0.38 -17.94 33.37
C SER A 394 0.85 -19.01 32.37
N LEU A 395 0.36 -18.96 31.12
CA LEU A 395 0.72 -19.92 30.07
C LEU A 395 1.65 -19.32 29.00
N GLU A 396 1.96 -18.03 29.11
CA GLU A 396 2.85 -17.31 28.21
C GLU A 396 4.30 -17.38 28.66
N SER A 397 5.21 -17.64 27.72
CA SER A 397 6.65 -17.48 27.98
C SER A 397 7.09 -16.02 27.81
N THR A 398 8.12 -15.60 28.54
CA THR A 398 8.70 -14.25 28.43
C THR A 398 9.23 -13.98 27.01
N GLY A 399 9.19 -12.71 26.58
CA GLY A 399 9.74 -12.28 25.28
C GLY A 399 8.74 -11.83 24.22
N SER A 400 7.48 -11.55 24.59
CA SER A 400 6.47 -11.03 23.66
C SER A 400 5.95 -9.66 24.11
N GLU A 401 6.08 -8.64 23.28
CA GLU A 401 5.35 -7.37 23.43
C GLU A 401 3.93 -7.57 22.87
N ARG A 402 2.91 -7.44 23.72
CA ARG A 402 1.50 -7.53 23.30
C ARG A 402 0.61 -6.67 24.21
N SER A 403 -0.50 -6.18 23.66
CA SER A 403 -1.46 -5.33 24.37
C SER A 403 -2.35 -6.09 25.37
N SER A 404 -2.52 -7.40 25.20
CA SER A 404 -3.36 -8.22 26.09
C SER A 404 -2.97 -9.70 26.06
N THR A 405 -3.04 -10.33 27.24
CA THR A 405 -2.93 -11.77 27.50
C THR A 405 -4.28 -12.49 27.53
N VAL A 406 -5.38 -11.77 27.32
CA VAL A 406 -6.72 -12.34 27.34
C VAL A 406 -7.03 -12.99 25.99
N ARG A 407 -7.43 -14.26 25.99
CA ARG A 407 -7.85 -15.02 24.80
C ARG A 407 -9.11 -15.82 25.08
N THR A 408 -9.71 -16.37 24.04
CA THR A 408 -10.85 -17.28 24.13
C THR A 408 -10.49 -18.63 23.55
N ILE A 409 -10.45 -19.66 24.38
CA ILE A 409 -10.44 -21.04 23.92
C ILE A 409 -11.89 -21.48 23.76
N THR A 410 -12.27 -21.82 22.53
CA THR A 410 -13.62 -22.28 22.19
C THR A 410 -13.80 -23.78 22.41
N ASP A 411 -12.73 -24.56 22.27
CA ASP A 411 -12.76 -26.01 22.43
C ASP A 411 -11.37 -26.52 22.85
N LEU A 412 -11.34 -27.49 23.76
CA LEU A 412 -10.14 -28.23 24.13
C LEU A 412 -10.52 -29.69 24.41
N THR A 413 -9.95 -30.59 23.63
CA THR A 413 -10.16 -32.03 23.77
C THR A 413 -8.85 -32.76 24.01
N VAL A 414 -8.90 -33.80 24.84
CA VAL A 414 -7.79 -34.72 25.06
C VAL A 414 -8.29 -36.12 24.71
N THR A 415 -7.63 -36.75 23.75
CA THR A 415 -8.00 -38.09 23.29
C THR A 415 -6.80 -39.01 23.36
N ALA A 416 -7.03 -40.27 23.73
CA ALA A 416 -6.01 -41.31 23.77
C ALA A 416 -6.33 -42.41 22.78
N ARG A 417 -5.30 -42.94 22.13
CA ARG A 417 -5.41 -44.09 21.24
C ARG A 417 -4.19 -45.00 21.36
N PRO A 418 -4.35 -46.33 21.24
CA PRO A 418 -3.22 -47.25 21.19
C PRO A 418 -2.25 -46.87 20.07
N ALA A 419 -0.94 -46.97 20.34
CA ALA A 419 0.13 -46.73 19.39
C ALA A 419 1.26 -47.74 19.59
N ASP A 420 2.12 -47.90 18.60
CA ASP A 420 3.32 -48.72 18.78
C ASP A 420 4.19 -48.13 19.91
N GLY A 421 4.60 -48.98 20.85
CA GLY A 421 5.38 -48.57 22.01
C GLY A 421 4.63 -47.89 23.16
N GLY A 422 3.29 -47.73 23.09
CA GLY A 422 2.50 -47.16 24.18
C GLY A 422 1.13 -46.63 23.76
N GLU A 423 0.79 -45.44 24.26
CA GLU A 423 -0.48 -44.76 24.00
C GLU A 423 -0.21 -43.34 23.48
N ARG A 424 -0.82 -42.99 22.35
CA ARG A 424 -0.74 -41.64 21.79
C ARG A 424 -1.86 -40.78 22.34
N ILE A 425 -1.50 -39.65 22.92
CA ILE A 425 -2.41 -38.68 23.48
C ILE A 425 -2.35 -37.41 22.62
N ASP A 426 -3.49 -37.04 22.07
CA ASP A 426 -3.66 -35.84 21.25
C ASP A 426 -4.45 -34.80 22.06
N ILE A 427 -3.81 -33.66 22.34
CA ILE A 427 -4.43 -32.46 22.95
C ILE A 427 -4.76 -31.51 21.81
N THR A 428 -6.03 -31.34 21.48
CA THR A 428 -6.48 -30.42 20.44
C THR A 428 -7.11 -29.20 21.08
N VAL A 429 -6.68 -28.01 20.68
CA VAL A 429 -7.16 -26.74 21.22
C VAL A 429 -7.51 -25.77 20.10
N THR A 430 -8.72 -25.18 20.17
CA THR A 430 -9.20 -24.19 19.21
C THR A 430 -9.55 -22.90 19.93
N GLY A 431 -9.07 -21.76 19.41
CA GLY A 431 -9.34 -20.44 20.00
C GLY A 431 -9.16 -19.28 19.02
N ASP A 432 -9.49 -18.07 19.47
CA ASP A 432 -9.39 -16.82 18.71
C ASP A 432 -7.93 -16.36 18.48
N GLY A 433 -7.01 -16.84 19.30
CA GLY A 433 -5.58 -16.60 19.18
C GLY A 433 -4.83 -17.23 20.35
N PHE A 434 -3.51 -17.35 20.20
CA PHE A 434 -2.66 -17.99 21.21
C PHE A 434 -1.48 -17.11 21.56
N LEU A 435 -1.08 -17.15 22.83
CA LEU A 435 0.11 -16.45 23.31
C LEU A 435 1.38 -17.23 22.95
N TYR A 436 2.53 -16.59 23.11
CA TYR A 436 3.83 -17.19 22.84
C TYR A 436 4.03 -18.43 23.74
N ASN A 437 4.30 -19.58 23.12
CA ASN A 437 4.36 -20.90 23.75
C ASN A 437 3.10 -21.40 24.46
N MET A 438 1.96 -20.72 24.35
CA MET A 438 0.75 -21.04 25.12
C MET A 438 0.32 -22.49 25.00
N VAL A 439 0.19 -23.03 23.79
CA VAL A 439 -0.25 -24.41 23.55
C VAL A 439 0.74 -25.44 24.13
N ARG A 440 2.04 -25.14 24.05
CA ARG A 440 3.09 -26.01 24.61
C ARG A 440 3.09 -25.97 26.13
N THR A 441 2.82 -24.81 26.73
CA THR A 441 2.67 -24.69 28.18
C THR A 441 1.39 -25.37 28.66
N ILE A 442 0.29 -25.31 27.89
CA ILE A 442 -0.94 -26.09 28.14
C ILE A 442 -0.59 -27.57 28.19
N ALA A 443 0.08 -28.10 27.17
CA ALA A 443 0.46 -29.51 27.10
C ALA A 443 1.30 -29.94 28.30
N GLY A 444 2.33 -29.19 28.68
CA GLY A 444 3.15 -29.51 29.85
C GLY A 444 2.40 -29.40 31.18
N THR A 445 1.46 -28.46 31.30
CA THR A 445 0.58 -28.33 32.47
C THR A 445 -0.36 -29.53 32.58
N LEU A 446 -0.95 -29.98 31.46
CA LEU A 446 -1.82 -31.16 31.47
C LEU A 446 -1.03 -32.45 31.75
N VAL A 447 0.23 -32.56 31.33
CA VAL A 447 1.08 -33.71 31.71
C VAL A 447 1.28 -33.83 33.23
N GLU A 448 1.35 -32.73 33.97
CA GLU A 448 1.40 -32.75 35.44
C GLU A 448 0.15 -33.36 36.07
N VAL A 449 -1.01 -33.13 35.45
CA VAL A 449 -2.29 -33.73 35.84
C VAL A 449 -2.34 -35.20 35.44
N GLY A 450 -1.98 -35.52 34.19
CA GLY A 450 -2.03 -36.87 33.64
C GLY A 450 -1.06 -37.84 34.32
N ARG A 451 0.09 -37.36 34.80
CA ARG A 451 1.04 -38.17 35.59
C ARG A 451 0.64 -38.33 37.07
N GLY A 452 -0.47 -37.72 37.49
CA GLY A 452 -0.97 -37.77 38.85
C GLY A 452 -0.23 -36.87 39.87
N ALA A 453 0.70 -36.01 39.42
CA ALA A 453 1.43 -35.10 40.31
C ALA A 453 0.55 -33.93 40.80
N LYS A 454 -0.48 -33.59 40.03
CA LYS A 454 -1.48 -32.56 40.35
C LYS A 454 -2.91 -33.07 40.10
N PRO A 455 -3.91 -32.60 40.86
CA PRO A 455 -5.31 -32.86 40.57
C PRO A 455 -5.79 -31.98 39.38
N PRO A 456 -6.86 -32.35 38.64
CA PRO A 456 -7.36 -31.57 37.50
C PRO A 456 -7.68 -30.10 37.82
N GLU A 457 -8.21 -29.81 39.00
CA GLU A 457 -8.61 -28.48 39.47
C GLU A 457 -7.42 -27.51 39.60
N TRP A 458 -6.20 -28.05 39.73
CA TRP A 458 -4.98 -27.26 39.77
C TRP A 458 -4.79 -26.39 38.51
N VAL A 459 -5.31 -26.82 37.35
CA VAL A 459 -5.24 -26.01 36.12
C VAL A 459 -5.98 -24.68 36.28
N ALA A 460 -7.11 -24.66 37.00
CA ALA A 460 -7.82 -23.43 37.31
C ALA A 460 -7.01 -22.51 38.23
N GLU A 461 -6.29 -23.08 39.20
CA GLU A 461 -5.40 -22.33 40.08
C GLU A 461 -4.22 -21.70 39.32
N VAL A 462 -3.64 -22.44 38.36
CA VAL A 462 -2.58 -21.93 37.48
C VAL A 462 -3.09 -20.73 36.69
N LEU A 463 -4.29 -20.84 36.11
CA LEU A 463 -4.91 -19.76 35.35
C LEU A 463 -5.18 -18.53 36.22
N ALA A 464 -5.77 -18.73 37.41
CA ALA A 464 -6.07 -17.66 38.35
C ALA A 464 -4.82 -16.93 38.86
N SER A 465 -3.68 -17.63 38.94
CA SER A 465 -2.45 -17.06 39.48
C SER A 465 -1.79 -16.00 38.59
N ARG A 466 -2.01 -16.07 37.27
CA ARG A 466 -1.32 -15.24 36.26
C ARG A 466 0.21 -15.30 36.33
N ASP A 467 0.75 -16.33 36.98
CA ASP A 467 2.18 -16.52 37.18
C ASP A 467 2.68 -17.71 36.35
N ARG A 468 3.58 -17.43 35.39
CA ARG A 468 4.17 -18.45 34.53
C ARG A 468 4.93 -19.51 35.30
N GLY A 469 5.51 -19.18 36.46
CA GLY A 469 6.24 -20.13 37.30
C GLY A 469 5.36 -21.22 37.92
N ARG A 470 4.04 -21.02 37.96
CA ARG A 470 3.08 -22.00 38.50
C ARG A 470 2.59 -22.99 37.46
N ALA A 471 2.74 -22.72 36.17
CA ALA A 471 2.35 -23.63 35.10
C ALA A 471 3.39 -24.74 34.90
N GLY A 472 3.01 -25.79 34.17
CA GLY A 472 3.93 -26.85 33.78
C GLY A 472 5.08 -26.34 32.91
N GLN A 473 6.06 -27.23 32.69
CA GLN A 473 7.15 -26.94 31.76
C GLN A 473 6.61 -26.64 30.35
N THR A 474 7.30 -25.80 29.58
CA THR A 474 6.95 -25.66 28.16
C THR A 474 7.28 -26.96 27.45
N ALA A 475 6.27 -27.62 26.88
CA ALA A 475 6.46 -28.89 26.21
C ALA A 475 7.39 -28.75 24.98
N PRO A 476 8.12 -29.80 24.58
CA PRO A 476 9.00 -29.75 23.41
C PRO A 476 8.26 -29.36 22.11
N PRO A 477 8.90 -28.68 21.15
CA PRO A 477 8.22 -28.15 19.97
C PRO A 477 7.73 -29.24 19.00
N GLN A 478 8.44 -30.37 18.91
CA GLN A 478 8.19 -31.43 17.93
C GLN A 478 6.85 -32.17 18.09
N GLY A 479 6.11 -31.93 19.18
CA GLY A 479 4.76 -32.46 19.36
C GLY A 479 3.67 -31.53 18.81
N LEU A 480 3.99 -30.28 18.46
CA LEU A 480 3.00 -29.26 18.14
C LEU A 480 2.75 -29.13 16.63
N PHE A 481 1.47 -29.10 16.27
CA PHE A 481 0.97 -28.89 14.91
C PHE A 481 -0.02 -27.74 14.89
N LEU A 482 0.19 -26.75 14.01
CA LEU A 482 -0.89 -25.85 13.58
C LEU A 482 -1.77 -26.61 12.57
N VAL A 483 -2.97 -26.99 12.99
CA VAL A 483 -3.85 -27.88 12.20
C VAL A 483 -4.58 -27.09 11.11
N ARG A 484 -5.26 -26.00 11.49
CA ARG A 484 -6.00 -25.17 10.54
C ARG A 484 -6.25 -23.76 11.08
N VAL A 485 -6.58 -22.86 10.18
CA VAL A 485 -7.02 -21.48 10.46
C VAL A 485 -8.32 -21.19 9.72
N GLU A 486 -9.27 -20.60 10.43
CA GLU A 486 -10.61 -20.30 9.94
C GLU A 486 -10.74 -18.79 9.69
N TYR A 487 -11.33 -18.43 8.55
CA TYR A 487 -11.60 -17.05 8.10
C TYR A 487 -13.10 -16.90 7.82
N ALA A 488 -13.56 -15.64 7.69
CA ALA A 488 -14.96 -15.29 7.45
C ALA A 488 -15.51 -15.76 6.10
#